data_AF-A0A7J7YMZ6-F1
#
_entry.id   AF-A0A7J7YMZ6-F1
#
_cell.length_a   1.000
_cell.length_b   1.000
_cell.length_c   1.000
_cell.angle_alpha   90.00
_cell.angle_beta   90.00
_cell.angle_gamma   90.00
#
_symmetry.space_group_name_H-M   'P 1'
#
loop_
_entity.id
_entity.type
_entity.pdbx_description
1 polymer ?
#
loop_
_entity_poly.entity_id
_entity_poly.type
_entity_poly.pdbx_seq_one_letter_code
_entity_poly.pdbx_strand_id
1 'polypeptide(L)'
;MDLDAITKHSALHAKPSGLILQYGTAGFRTKAEHLDHVMFRMGLLAVLRSKQTKSTIGVMVTASHNPEEDNGVKLVDPLGEMLAPSWEEHATCLANAEEQDVQRVLLDISEKAAVDLQQDAFVVIGRDTRPSSEKLSQSVIDGITVSGGQFHDYGLLTTPQLHYMVYCRNTQGQYGQATTEGYYQKLSKAFVELTKQAFCSGDKCLSLKVDCANGIGALKLREMKNYFSEGLSIQLFNVGTTGKLNHLCGADFVKSHQKPPQDWRKSEYWCCTNRICKWKLNTVS
;
A
#
# COMPACT_ATOMS: atom_id res chain seq x y z
N MET A 1 3.07 -19.47 19.58
CA MET A 1 3.28 -19.64 18.13
C MET A 1 3.38 -21.13 17.87
N ASP A 2 2.57 -21.68 16.97
CA ASP A 2 2.61 -23.10 16.59
C ASP A 2 3.56 -23.28 15.40
N LEU A 3 4.79 -23.71 15.68
CA LEU A 3 5.84 -23.82 14.67
C LEU A 3 5.58 -24.97 13.68
N ASP A 4 4.97 -26.06 14.13
CA ASP A 4 4.66 -27.21 13.27
C ASP A 4 3.59 -26.84 12.24
N ALA A 5 2.56 -26.10 12.69
CA ALA A 5 1.57 -25.54 11.79
C ALA A 5 2.20 -24.58 10.76
N ILE A 6 3.13 -23.71 11.18
CA ILE A 6 3.85 -22.80 10.28
C ILE A 6 4.61 -23.57 9.20
N THR A 7 5.36 -24.62 9.55
CA THR A 7 6.11 -25.42 8.56
C THR A 7 5.18 -26.08 7.56
N LYS A 8 4.08 -26.66 8.04
CA LYS A 8 3.08 -27.30 7.15
C LYS A 8 2.47 -26.31 6.17
N HIS A 9 2.13 -25.09 6.62
CA HIS A 9 1.58 -24.05 5.75
C HIS A 9 2.65 -23.45 4.84
N SER A 10 3.90 -23.31 5.30
CA SER A 10 5.00 -22.82 4.46
C SER A 10 5.22 -23.71 3.24
N ALA A 11 4.97 -25.02 3.33
CA ALA A 11 5.06 -25.92 2.19
C ALA A 11 4.01 -25.65 1.09
N LEU A 12 2.89 -25.00 1.43
CA LEU A 12 1.87 -24.55 0.46
C LEU A 12 2.30 -23.29 -0.29
N HIS A 13 3.30 -22.58 0.25
CA HIS A 13 3.87 -21.34 -0.27
C HIS A 13 5.37 -21.53 -0.53
N ALA A 14 5.72 -22.54 -1.33
CA ALA A 14 7.11 -22.94 -1.55
C ALA A 14 7.93 -21.82 -2.22
N LYS A 15 9.15 -21.62 -1.73
CA LYS A 15 10.12 -20.71 -2.32
C LYS A 15 10.62 -21.27 -3.67
N PRO A 16 10.64 -20.47 -4.74
CA PRO A 16 11.30 -20.85 -5.98
C PRO A 16 12.80 -21.08 -5.79
N SER A 17 13.32 -22.18 -6.32
CA SER A 17 14.74 -22.55 -6.17
C SER A 17 15.67 -21.47 -6.73
N GLY A 18 16.70 -21.11 -5.96
CA GLY A 18 17.71 -20.11 -6.34
C GLY A 18 17.24 -18.66 -6.31
N LEU A 19 15.97 -18.38 -5.98
CA LEU A 19 15.46 -17.02 -5.88
C LEU A 19 15.97 -16.35 -4.61
N ILE A 20 16.62 -15.20 -4.79
CA ILE A 20 17.05 -14.32 -3.70
C ILE A 20 16.47 -12.93 -3.95
N LEU A 21 15.82 -12.37 -2.93
CA LEU A 21 15.17 -11.06 -2.98
C LEU A 21 15.65 -10.20 -1.81
N GLN A 22 15.74 -8.88 -2.03
CA GLN A 22 16.07 -7.93 -0.97
C GLN A 22 14.86 -7.08 -0.63
N TYR A 23 14.61 -6.86 0.67
CA TYR A 23 13.64 -5.87 1.09
C TYR A 23 14.25 -4.49 0.86
N GLY A 24 13.72 -3.74 -0.11
CA GLY A 24 14.17 -2.39 -0.38
C GLY A 24 13.32 -1.34 0.32
N THR A 25 13.62 -0.06 0.06
CA THR A 25 12.89 1.11 0.60
C THR A 25 11.37 1.09 0.35
N ALA A 26 10.90 0.29 -0.61
CA ALA A 26 9.50 0.16 -0.94
C ALA A 26 8.97 -1.28 -0.84
N GLY A 27 9.65 -2.10 -0.03
CA GLY A 27 9.37 -3.51 0.20
C GLY A 27 9.92 -4.43 -0.88
N PHE A 28 9.41 -5.67 -0.92
CA PHE A 28 9.73 -6.62 -1.99
C PHE A 28 8.94 -6.30 -3.24
N ARG A 29 9.59 -6.35 -4.41
CA ARG A 29 8.96 -6.19 -5.72
C ARG A 29 9.63 -7.07 -6.75
N THR A 30 8.83 -7.85 -7.47
CA THR A 30 9.27 -8.67 -8.61
C THR A 30 8.03 -9.15 -9.37
N LYS A 31 8.19 -10.06 -10.33
CA LYS A 31 7.09 -10.73 -11.02
C LYS A 31 6.16 -11.40 -10.01
N ALA A 32 4.85 -11.25 -10.19
CA ALA A 32 3.85 -11.71 -9.24
C ALA A 32 3.94 -13.22 -8.96
N GLU A 33 4.32 -14.02 -9.95
CA GLU A 33 4.48 -15.48 -9.83
C GLU A 33 5.58 -15.92 -8.86
N HIS A 34 6.50 -15.03 -8.49
CA HIS A 34 7.60 -15.31 -7.57
C HIS A 34 7.33 -14.85 -6.13
N LEU A 35 6.19 -14.22 -5.86
CA LEU A 35 5.94 -13.53 -4.59
C LEU A 35 5.16 -14.34 -3.56
N ASP A 36 4.60 -15.50 -3.91
CA ASP A 36 3.69 -16.23 -3.01
C ASP A 36 4.33 -16.55 -1.63
N HIS A 37 5.51 -17.18 -1.62
CA HIS A 37 6.27 -17.43 -0.38
C HIS A 37 6.63 -16.15 0.37
N VAL A 38 6.96 -15.07 -0.33
CA VAL A 38 7.29 -13.77 0.27
C VAL A 38 6.08 -13.21 1.01
N MET A 39 4.90 -13.26 0.38
CA MET A 39 3.65 -12.77 0.97
C MET A 39 3.32 -13.49 2.26
N PHE A 40 3.35 -14.83 2.23
CA PHE A 40 3.16 -15.67 3.41
C PHE A 40 4.12 -15.28 4.53
N ARG A 41 5.41 -15.20 4.21
CA ARG A 41 6.46 -14.87 5.19
C ARG A 41 6.36 -13.43 5.71
N MET A 42 5.90 -12.47 4.91
CA MET A 42 5.60 -11.12 5.38
C MET A 42 4.37 -11.07 6.28
N GLY A 43 3.41 -11.98 6.11
CA GLY A 43 2.34 -12.20 7.08
C GLY A 43 2.88 -12.64 8.45
N LEU A 44 3.80 -13.62 8.46
CA LEU A 44 4.49 -14.07 9.69
C LEU A 44 5.26 -12.92 10.36
N LEU A 45 6.03 -12.15 9.58
CA LEU A 45 6.82 -11.05 10.08
C LEU A 45 5.95 -9.90 10.61
N ALA A 46 4.84 -9.58 9.94
CA ALA A 46 3.91 -8.56 10.40
C ALA A 46 3.31 -8.91 11.77
N VAL A 47 3.06 -10.19 12.04
CA VAL A 47 2.65 -10.66 13.37
C VAL A 47 3.75 -10.43 14.40
N LEU A 48 4.99 -10.84 14.12
CA LEU A 48 6.12 -10.59 15.04
C LEU A 48 6.30 -9.08 15.31
N ARG A 49 6.19 -8.23 14.28
CA ARG A 49 6.30 -6.78 14.41
C ARG A 49 5.18 -6.18 15.24
N SER A 50 3.95 -6.68 15.06
CA SER A 50 2.79 -6.23 15.83
C SER A 50 2.94 -6.60 17.32
N LYS A 51 3.40 -7.82 17.63
CA LYS A 51 3.72 -8.23 19.00
C LYS A 51 4.81 -7.35 19.62
N GLN A 52 5.88 -7.10 18.88
CA GLN A 52 7.02 -6.31 19.36
C GLN A 52 6.66 -4.84 19.65
N THR A 53 5.84 -4.23 18.79
CA THR A 53 5.41 -2.83 18.92
C THR A 53 4.14 -2.67 19.76
N LYS A 54 3.48 -3.77 20.14
CA LYS A 54 2.17 -3.78 20.82
C LYS A 54 1.12 -2.92 20.08
N SER A 55 1.18 -2.95 18.75
CA SER A 55 0.47 -2.02 17.88
C SER A 55 -0.05 -2.71 16.62
N THR A 56 -1.00 -2.07 15.95
CA THR A 56 -1.46 -2.47 14.62
C THR A 56 -0.35 -2.24 13.59
N ILE A 57 -0.06 -3.26 12.78
CA ILE A 57 0.87 -3.18 11.63
C ILE A 57 0.10 -3.29 10.32
N GLY A 58 0.50 -2.55 9.30
CA GLY A 58 -0.10 -2.63 7.96
C GLY A 58 0.69 -3.50 7.01
N VAL A 59 0.01 -4.19 6.10
CA VAL A 59 0.61 -4.86 4.94
C VAL A 59 -0.07 -4.37 3.66
N MET A 60 0.69 -3.71 2.79
CA MET A 60 0.19 -3.25 1.49
C MET A 60 0.69 -4.16 0.37
N VAL A 61 -0.24 -4.78 -0.37
CA VAL A 61 0.05 -5.54 -1.59
C VAL A 61 -0.05 -4.63 -2.82
N THR A 62 1.10 -4.25 -3.37
CA THR A 62 1.21 -3.39 -4.56
C THR A 62 2.66 -3.32 -5.06
N ALA A 63 2.84 -3.17 -6.37
CA ALA A 63 4.10 -2.70 -6.96
C ALA A 63 4.05 -1.25 -7.49
N SER A 64 3.06 -0.45 -7.08
CA SER A 64 2.99 0.98 -7.41
C SER A 64 3.10 1.25 -8.92
N HIS A 65 4.17 1.90 -9.40
CA HIS A 65 4.38 2.29 -10.80
C HIS A 65 4.88 1.16 -11.71
N ASN A 66 5.25 0.00 -11.15
CA ASN A 66 5.75 -1.14 -11.94
C ASN A 66 4.70 -1.63 -12.97
N PRO A 67 5.12 -2.34 -14.03
CA PRO A 67 4.23 -3.05 -14.95
C PRO A 67 3.26 -3.98 -14.24
N GLU A 68 2.06 -4.20 -14.79
CA GLU A 68 0.95 -4.96 -14.18
C GLU A 68 1.31 -6.38 -13.74
N GLU A 69 2.18 -7.06 -14.48
CA GLU A 69 2.63 -8.43 -14.18
C GLU A 69 3.55 -8.53 -12.95
N ASP A 70 4.09 -7.40 -12.49
CA ASP A 70 4.81 -7.33 -11.22
C ASP A 70 3.81 -7.22 -10.06
N ASN A 71 4.24 -7.55 -8.85
CA ASN A 71 3.56 -7.13 -7.64
C ASN A 71 4.58 -6.90 -6.53
N GLY A 72 4.13 -6.64 -5.31
CA GLY A 72 5.01 -6.40 -4.20
C GLY A 72 4.28 -6.32 -2.88
N VAL A 73 5.06 -6.29 -1.81
CA VAL A 73 4.56 -6.16 -0.45
C VAL A 73 5.45 -5.24 0.34
N LYS A 74 4.84 -4.36 1.13
CA LYS A 74 5.52 -3.52 2.11
C LYS A 74 4.75 -3.52 3.42
N LEU A 75 5.51 -3.49 4.51
CA LEU A 75 4.98 -3.32 5.85
C LEU A 75 4.93 -1.84 6.24
N VAL A 76 3.93 -1.50 7.05
CA VAL A 76 3.66 -0.15 7.55
C VAL A 76 3.65 -0.20 9.06
N ASP A 77 4.50 0.62 9.67
CA ASP A 77 4.71 0.68 11.11
C ASP A 77 3.65 1.58 11.81
N PRO A 78 3.60 1.59 13.15
CA PRO A 78 2.43 2.06 13.89
C PRO A 78 2.00 3.51 13.65
N LEU A 79 2.93 4.39 13.29
CA LEU A 79 2.67 5.81 13.00
C LEU A 79 2.26 6.04 11.53
N GLY A 80 2.07 4.97 10.75
CA GLY A 80 1.83 5.06 9.31
C GLY A 80 3.11 5.34 8.51
N GLU A 81 4.27 5.09 9.08
CA GLU A 81 5.58 5.15 8.47
C GLU A 81 5.95 3.82 7.78
N MET A 82 7.02 3.83 6.99
CA MET A 82 7.57 2.61 6.43
C MET A 82 8.17 1.74 7.53
N LEU A 83 8.26 0.42 7.30
CA LEU A 83 8.94 -0.50 8.20
C LEU A 83 10.31 0.06 8.65
N ALA A 84 10.58 -0.01 9.95
CA ALA A 84 11.86 0.41 10.50
C ALA A 84 13.05 -0.24 9.75
N PRO A 85 14.10 0.52 9.39
CA PRO A 85 15.25 -0.02 8.65
C PRO A 85 15.89 -1.26 9.29
N SER A 86 15.93 -1.33 10.63
CA SER A 86 16.44 -2.50 11.35
C SER A 86 15.63 -3.78 11.13
N TRP A 87 14.38 -3.67 10.68
CA TRP A 87 13.52 -4.80 10.36
C TRP A 87 13.54 -5.20 8.89
N GLU A 88 14.13 -4.39 7.99
CA GLU A 88 14.29 -4.74 6.58
C GLU A 88 15.23 -5.96 6.41
N GLU A 89 16.25 -6.08 7.27
CA GLU A 89 17.12 -7.25 7.31
C GLU A 89 16.37 -8.51 7.76
N HIS A 90 15.51 -8.40 8.78
CA HIS A 90 14.65 -9.52 9.20
C HIS A 90 13.70 -9.95 8.08
N ALA A 91 13.12 -8.99 7.36
CA ALA A 91 12.27 -9.27 6.21
C ALA A 91 13.04 -10.00 5.11
N THR A 92 14.23 -9.49 4.77
CA THR A 92 15.13 -10.10 3.78
C THR A 92 15.55 -11.51 4.19
N CYS A 93 15.96 -11.71 5.44
CA CYS A 93 16.37 -13.01 5.95
C CYS A 93 15.22 -14.03 5.88
N LEU A 94 14.04 -13.65 6.36
CA LEU A 94 12.88 -14.53 6.38
C LEU A 94 12.39 -14.86 4.96
N ALA A 95 12.28 -13.87 4.07
CA ALA A 95 11.87 -14.11 2.69
C ALA A 95 12.81 -15.06 1.94
N ASN A 96 14.11 -15.05 2.26
CA ASN A 96 15.10 -15.90 1.62
C ASN A 96 15.38 -17.22 2.34
N ALA A 97 14.79 -17.48 3.51
CA ALA A 97 14.97 -18.75 4.22
C ALA A 97 14.57 -19.94 3.35
N GLU A 98 15.31 -21.04 3.41
CA GLU A 98 14.81 -22.30 2.84
C GLU A 98 13.68 -22.84 3.73
N GLU A 99 12.81 -23.71 3.20
CA GLU A 99 11.62 -24.22 3.91
C GLU A 99 11.97 -24.79 5.30
N GLN A 100 13.04 -25.59 5.38
CA GLN A 100 13.52 -26.17 6.64
C GLN A 100 14.04 -25.14 7.65
N ASP A 101 14.41 -23.94 7.19
CA ASP A 101 15.02 -22.89 8.02
C ASP A 101 14.01 -21.85 8.50
N VAL A 102 12.78 -21.83 7.97
CA VAL A 102 11.77 -20.81 8.30
C VAL A 102 11.53 -20.73 9.82
N GLN A 103 11.36 -21.87 10.50
CA GLN A 103 11.15 -21.89 11.96
C GLN A 103 12.33 -21.28 12.72
N ARG A 104 13.55 -21.69 12.36
CA ARG A 104 14.78 -21.19 12.98
C ARG A 104 14.90 -19.68 12.82
N VAL A 105 14.67 -19.18 11.60
CA VAL A 105 14.75 -17.74 11.31
C VAL A 105 13.69 -16.95 12.09
N LEU A 106 12.46 -17.47 12.25
CA LEU A 106 11.43 -16.81 13.07
C LEU A 106 11.82 -16.73 14.55
N LEU A 107 12.41 -17.80 15.10
CA LEU A 107 12.90 -17.82 16.48
C LEU A 107 14.06 -16.84 16.66
N ASP A 108 15.02 -16.83 15.74
CA ASP A 108 16.15 -15.89 15.76
C ASP A 108 15.68 -14.43 15.71
N ILE A 109 14.68 -14.11 14.87
CA ILE A 109 14.07 -12.78 14.80
C ILE A 109 13.38 -12.45 16.13
N SER A 110 12.61 -13.39 16.67
CA SER A 110 11.86 -13.20 17.91
C SER A 110 12.79 -12.90 19.09
N GLU A 111 13.91 -13.62 19.19
CA GLU A 111 14.92 -13.39 20.23
C GLU A 111 15.65 -12.06 20.02
N LYS A 112 16.19 -11.81 18.81
CA LYS A 112 16.95 -10.59 18.52
C LYS A 112 16.13 -9.32 18.68
N ALA A 113 14.85 -9.36 18.33
CA ALA A 113 13.95 -8.21 18.45
C ALA A 113 13.20 -8.17 19.79
N ALA A 114 13.52 -9.06 20.74
CA ALA A 114 12.89 -9.17 22.05
C ALA A 114 11.36 -9.22 21.98
N VAL A 115 10.83 -10.07 21.09
CA VAL A 115 9.39 -10.20 20.84
C VAL A 115 8.75 -11.05 21.93
N ASP A 116 7.78 -10.47 22.64
CA ASP A 116 6.89 -11.25 23.51
C ASP A 116 5.89 -12.04 22.67
N LEU A 117 6.09 -13.36 22.56
CA LEU A 117 5.24 -14.24 21.77
C LEU A 117 3.80 -14.37 22.31
N GLN A 118 3.57 -14.04 23.58
CA GLN A 118 2.25 -14.06 24.22
C GLN A 118 1.44 -12.79 23.94
N GLN A 119 2.09 -11.70 23.51
CA GLN A 119 1.40 -10.47 23.16
C GLN A 119 0.45 -10.69 21.98
N ASP A 120 -0.77 -10.14 22.05
CA ASP A 120 -1.69 -10.17 20.91
C ASP A 120 -1.14 -9.38 19.72
N ALA A 121 -1.43 -9.86 18.51
CA ALA A 121 -1.04 -9.21 17.27
C ALA A 121 -2.27 -8.82 16.45
N PHE A 122 -2.25 -7.63 15.87
CA PHE A 122 -3.29 -7.14 14.97
C PHE A 122 -2.68 -6.55 13.70
N VAL A 123 -3.09 -7.06 12.54
CA VAL A 123 -2.55 -6.66 11.24
C VAL A 123 -3.67 -6.15 10.34
N VAL A 124 -3.44 -5.06 9.61
CA VAL A 124 -4.38 -4.56 8.60
C VAL A 124 -3.82 -4.73 7.20
N ILE A 125 -4.66 -5.12 6.26
CA ILE A 125 -4.25 -5.50 4.91
C ILE A 125 -4.98 -4.62 3.91
N GLY A 126 -4.27 -4.19 2.88
CA GLY A 126 -4.85 -3.49 1.74
C GLY A 126 -4.12 -3.85 0.46
N ARG A 127 -4.82 -3.77 -0.67
CA ARG A 127 -4.28 -4.13 -1.99
C ARG A 127 -4.69 -3.17 -3.09
N ASP A 128 -3.86 -3.08 -4.13
CA ASP A 128 -4.21 -2.37 -5.37
C ASP A 128 -5.03 -3.26 -6.32
N THR A 129 -5.24 -2.77 -7.56
CA THR A 129 -6.06 -3.42 -8.59
C THR A 129 -5.30 -4.42 -9.46
N ARG A 130 -4.07 -4.82 -9.12
CA ARG A 130 -3.34 -5.82 -9.93
C ARG A 130 -4.09 -7.16 -9.90
N PRO A 131 -4.17 -7.90 -11.02
CA PRO A 131 -4.85 -9.19 -11.06
C PRO A 131 -4.35 -10.20 -10.03
N SER A 132 -3.05 -10.16 -9.70
CA SER A 132 -2.43 -11.04 -8.71
C SER A 132 -2.66 -10.63 -7.26
N SER A 133 -3.12 -9.40 -7.01
CA SER A 133 -3.18 -8.83 -5.66
C SER A 133 -4.13 -9.57 -4.72
N GLU A 134 -5.25 -10.08 -5.20
CA GLU A 134 -6.20 -10.84 -4.36
C GLU A 134 -5.59 -12.15 -3.86
N LYS A 135 -5.00 -12.95 -4.75
CA LYS A 135 -4.30 -14.18 -4.37
C LYS A 135 -3.14 -13.90 -3.41
N LEU A 136 -2.33 -12.88 -3.70
CA LEU A 136 -1.18 -12.54 -2.88
C LEU A 136 -1.58 -12.01 -1.50
N SER A 137 -2.69 -11.26 -1.39
CA SER A 137 -3.27 -10.89 -0.10
C SER A 137 -3.72 -12.10 0.70
N GLN A 138 -4.25 -13.15 0.05
CA GLN A 138 -4.59 -14.39 0.75
C GLN A 138 -3.34 -15.06 1.34
N SER A 139 -2.23 -15.13 0.60
CA SER A 139 -0.99 -15.69 1.13
C SER A 139 -0.48 -14.92 2.35
N VAL A 140 -0.61 -13.58 2.39
CA VAL A 140 -0.35 -12.77 3.60
C VAL A 140 -1.25 -13.20 4.76
N ILE A 141 -2.56 -13.35 4.52
CA ILE A 141 -3.56 -13.75 5.52
C ILE A 141 -3.24 -15.14 6.09
N ASP A 142 -2.81 -16.07 5.24
CA ASP A 142 -2.44 -17.43 5.65
C ASP A 142 -1.28 -17.38 6.65
N GLY A 143 -0.26 -16.55 6.37
CA GLY A 143 0.85 -16.30 7.29
C GLY A 143 0.42 -15.67 8.62
N ILE A 144 -0.46 -14.67 8.57
CA ILE A 144 -0.97 -14.03 9.79
C ILE A 144 -1.75 -15.03 10.65
N THR A 145 -2.63 -15.81 10.01
CA THR A 145 -3.54 -16.74 10.66
C THR A 145 -2.78 -17.88 11.32
N VAL A 146 -1.83 -18.52 10.61
CA VAL A 146 -1.04 -19.63 11.19
C VAL A 146 -0.14 -19.17 12.34
N SER A 147 0.25 -17.89 12.36
CA SER A 147 1.02 -17.31 13.48
C SER A 147 0.15 -16.89 14.68
N GLY A 148 -1.17 -17.07 14.60
CA GLY A 148 -2.13 -16.67 15.63
C GLY A 148 -2.35 -15.16 15.71
N GLY A 149 -2.10 -14.42 14.62
CA GLY A 149 -2.41 -13.00 14.52
C GLY A 149 -3.87 -12.75 14.14
N GLN A 150 -4.45 -11.66 14.66
CA GLN A 150 -5.73 -11.15 14.20
C GLN A 150 -5.52 -10.19 13.04
N PHE A 151 -6.51 -10.06 12.16
CA PHE A 151 -6.40 -9.13 11.05
C PHE A 151 -7.72 -8.47 10.65
N HIS A 152 -7.58 -7.41 9.85
CA HIS A 152 -8.67 -6.81 9.10
C HIS A 152 -8.22 -6.56 7.66
N ASP A 153 -8.86 -7.23 6.69
CA ASP A 153 -8.66 -6.96 5.26
C ASP A 153 -9.59 -5.83 4.81
N TYR A 154 -9.01 -4.67 4.49
CA TYR A 154 -9.74 -3.54 3.91
C TYR A 154 -9.99 -3.71 2.40
N GLY A 155 -9.43 -4.75 1.78
CA GLY A 155 -9.56 -5.02 0.37
C GLY A 155 -8.85 -3.98 -0.49
N LEU A 156 -9.58 -3.45 -1.48
CA LEU A 156 -9.06 -2.46 -2.41
C LEU A 156 -8.81 -1.12 -1.71
N LEU A 157 -7.55 -0.72 -1.59
CA LEU A 157 -7.10 0.55 -1.02
C LEU A 157 -5.97 1.18 -1.84
N THR A 158 -5.89 2.51 -1.82
CA THR A 158 -4.63 3.17 -2.17
C THR A 158 -3.59 2.95 -1.05
N THR A 159 -2.29 3.02 -1.38
CA THR A 159 -1.24 3.00 -0.34
C THR A 159 -1.50 4.05 0.76
N PRO A 160 -1.76 5.34 0.48
CA PRO A 160 -2.00 6.31 1.54
C PRO A 160 -3.20 5.99 2.44
N GLN A 161 -4.24 5.34 1.90
CA GLN A 161 -5.37 4.91 2.70
C GLN A 161 -4.97 3.83 3.72
N LEU A 162 -4.14 2.84 3.34
CA LEU A 162 -3.67 1.85 4.31
C LEU A 162 -2.84 2.51 5.42
N HIS A 163 -1.93 3.41 5.08
CA HIS A 163 -1.14 4.16 6.07
C HIS A 163 -2.04 4.95 7.03
N TYR A 164 -3.12 5.56 6.51
CA TYR A 164 -4.14 6.20 7.32
C TYR A 164 -4.86 5.22 8.26
N MET A 165 -5.25 4.03 7.79
CA MET A 165 -5.92 3.03 8.64
C MET A 165 -5.04 2.60 9.82
N VAL A 166 -3.76 2.34 9.55
CA VAL A 166 -2.77 1.97 10.58
C VAL A 166 -2.69 3.07 11.63
N TYR A 167 -2.48 4.32 11.21
CA TYR A 167 -2.30 5.43 12.13
C TYR A 167 -3.58 5.73 12.94
N CYS A 168 -4.75 5.68 12.31
CA CYS A 168 -6.03 5.85 13.00
C CYS A 168 -6.29 4.78 14.06
N ARG A 169 -5.93 3.51 13.78
CA ARG A 169 -6.09 2.41 14.74
C ARG A 169 -5.16 2.58 15.94
N ASN A 170 -3.90 2.93 15.70
CA ASN A 170 -2.92 3.08 16.77
C ASN A 170 -3.10 4.37 17.59
N THR A 171 -3.79 5.37 17.04
CA THR A 171 -4.21 6.56 17.78
C THR A 171 -5.61 6.42 18.39
N GLN A 172 -6.19 5.22 18.40
CA GLN A 172 -7.52 4.94 18.97
C GLN A 172 -8.61 5.89 18.45
N GLY A 173 -8.51 6.26 17.17
CA GLY A 173 -9.46 7.17 16.52
C GLY A 173 -9.18 8.65 16.72
N GLN A 174 -8.18 9.06 17.52
CA GLN A 174 -7.86 10.48 17.75
C GLN A 174 -7.43 11.19 16.47
N TYR A 175 -6.70 10.52 15.57
CA TYR A 175 -6.39 11.10 14.26
C TYR A 175 -7.59 11.09 13.32
N GLY A 176 -8.48 10.10 13.41
CA GLY A 176 -9.64 9.95 12.54
C GLY A 176 -10.18 8.52 12.59
N GLN A 177 -11.29 8.27 11.91
CA GLN A 177 -11.87 6.92 11.85
C GLN A 177 -11.10 6.05 10.86
N ALA A 178 -10.68 4.85 11.28
CA ALA A 178 -9.96 3.89 10.42
C ALA A 178 -10.88 3.20 9.39
N THR A 179 -11.51 4.00 8.53
CA THR A 179 -12.41 3.58 7.44
C THR A 179 -12.12 4.41 6.19
N THR A 180 -12.49 3.89 5.01
CA THR A 180 -12.41 4.64 3.75
C THR A 180 -13.21 5.94 3.82
N GLU A 181 -14.38 5.87 4.44
CA GLU A 181 -15.24 7.02 4.72
C GLU A 181 -14.52 8.08 5.57
N GLY A 182 -13.90 7.68 6.67
CA GLY A 182 -13.13 8.58 7.55
C GLY A 182 -11.99 9.27 6.81
N TYR A 183 -11.31 8.54 5.92
CA TYR A 183 -10.28 9.10 5.04
C TYR A 183 -10.85 10.17 4.10
N TYR A 184 -11.97 9.88 3.42
CA TYR A 184 -12.61 10.81 2.48
C TYR A 184 -13.10 12.07 3.18
N GLN A 185 -13.81 11.91 4.30
CA GLN A 185 -14.32 13.02 5.09
C GLN A 185 -13.19 13.91 5.60
N LYS A 186 -12.16 13.31 6.20
CA LYS A 186 -11.05 14.08 6.79
C LYS A 186 -10.32 14.92 5.74
N LEU A 187 -9.92 14.31 4.62
CA LEU A 187 -9.14 15.02 3.60
C LEU A 187 -9.99 16.04 2.84
N SER A 188 -11.22 15.68 2.46
CA SER A 188 -12.08 16.59 1.70
C SER A 188 -12.52 17.77 2.53
N LYS A 189 -12.83 17.58 3.83
CA LYS A 189 -13.15 18.67 4.75
C LYS A 189 -11.99 19.67 4.86
N ALA A 190 -10.78 19.17 5.10
CA ALA A 190 -9.59 20.03 5.18
C ALA A 190 -9.35 20.79 3.86
N PHE A 191 -9.50 20.11 2.72
CA PHE A 191 -9.37 20.74 1.40
C PHE A 191 -10.42 21.84 1.21
N VAL A 192 -11.70 21.56 1.49
CA VAL A 192 -12.79 22.54 1.37
C VAL A 192 -12.51 23.74 2.26
N GLU A 193 -12.13 23.54 3.53
CA GLU A 193 -11.81 24.62 4.47
C GLU A 193 -10.66 25.51 3.99
N LEU A 194 -9.58 24.93 3.48
CA LEU A 194 -8.43 25.67 2.94
C LEU A 194 -8.75 26.45 1.66
N THR A 195 -9.75 25.99 0.90
CA THR A 195 -10.08 26.56 -0.41
C THR A 195 -11.29 27.50 -0.39
N LYS A 196 -12.01 27.63 0.74
CA LYS A 196 -13.17 28.52 0.89
C LYS A 196 -12.93 29.92 0.34
N GLN A 197 -11.78 30.53 0.65
CA GLN A 197 -11.46 31.89 0.23
C GLN A 197 -11.14 32.01 -1.26
N ALA A 198 -10.60 30.95 -1.87
CA ALA A 198 -10.25 30.95 -3.30
C ALA A 198 -11.49 30.83 -4.21
N PHE A 199 -12.56 30.21 -3.72
CA PHE A 199 -13.81 30.05 -4.47
C PHE A 199 -14.74 31.28 -4.40
N CYS A 200 -14.50 32.23 -3.50
CA CYS A 200 -15.32 33.44 -3.34
C CYS A 200 -15.04 34.54 -4.39
N SER A 201 -14.04 34.37 -5.26
CA SER A 201 -13.65 35.35 -6.27
C SER A 201 -14.22 35.02 -7.66
N GLY A 202 -15.55 35.07 -7.80
CA GLY A 202 -16.26 35.15 -9.09
C GLY A 202 -16.24 33.89 -9.97
N ASP A 203 -17.31 33.08 -9.88
CA ASP A 203 -17.90 32.23 -10.93
C ASP A 203 -16.99 31.40 -11.83
N LYS A 204 -15.96 30.74 -11.28
CA LYS A 204 -15.31 29.62 -11.99
C LYS A 204 -15.31 28.36 -11.14
N CYS A 205 -16.20 27.43 -11.50
CA CYS A 205 -16.06 26.03 -11.15
C CYS A 205 -14.67 25.57 -11.60
N LEU A 206 -13.80 25.23 -10.64
CA LEU A 206 -12.46 24.73 -10.95
C LEU A 206 -12.61 23.34 -11.55
N SER A 207 -12.15 23.16 -12.79
CA SER A 207 -12.14 21.86 -13.45
C SER A 207 -10.76 21.22 -13.29
N LEU A 208 -10.68 20.10 -12.57
CA LEU A 208 -9.46 19.29 -12.44
C LEU A 208 -9.61 18.00 -13.26
N LYS A 209 -8.70 17.80 -14.20
CA LYS A 209 -8.57 16.54 -14.95
C LYS A 209 -7.48 15.70 -14.32
N VAL A 210 -7.79 14.46 -13.96
CA VAL A 210 -6.86 13.54 -13.28
C VAL A 210 -6.66 12.30 -14.13
N ASP A 211 -5.42 12.03 -14.51
CA ASP A 211 -5.00 10.73 -15.03
C ASP A 211 -4.83 9.76 -13.85
N CYS A 212 -5.64 8.71 -13.82
CA CYS A 212 -5.64 7.71 -12.75
C CYS A 212 -4.80 6.47 -13.05
N ALA A 213 -4.01 6.48 -14.13
CA ALA A 213 -3.06 5.44 -14.51
C ALA A 213 -3.66 4.02 -14.65
N ASN A 214 -4.97 3.92 -14.88
CA ASN A 214 -5.75 2.69 -14.85
C ASN A 214 -5.67 1.93 -13.52
N GLY A 215 -5.34 2.62 -12.42
CA GLY A 215 -5.11 2.02 -11.11
C GLY A 215 -6.18 2.31 -10.07
N ILE A 216 -5.94 1.80 -8.86
CA ILE A 216 -6.83 1.92 -7.69
C ILE A 216 -7.27 3.36 -7.37
N GLY A 217 -6.44 4.35 -7.69
CA GLY A 217 -6.78 5.76 -7.51
C GLY A 217 -8.03 6.19 -8.27
N ALA A 218 -8.34 5.58 -9.42
CA ALA A 218 -9.56 5.85 -10.18
C ALA A 218 -10.82 5.50 -9.39
N LEU A 219 -10.83 4.32 -8.76
CA LEU A 219 -11.95 3.83 -7.97
C LEU A 219 -12.15 4.72 -6.73
N LYS A 220 -11.05 5.02 -6.03
CA LYS A 220 -11.10 5.77 -4.76
C LYS A 220 -11.39 7.25 -4.95
N LEU A 221 -10.90 7.88 -6.01
CA LEU A 221 -11.30 9.25 -6.36
C LEU A 221 -12.76 9.33 -6.81
N ARG A 222 -13.29 8.28 -7.45
CA ARG A 222 -14.71 8.24 -7.82
C ARG A 222 -15.61 8.18 -6.59
N GLU A 223 -15.25 7.36 -5.60
CA GLU A 223 -15.91 7.31 -4.29
C GLU A 223 -15.79 8.67 -3.56
N MET A 224 -14.58 9.22 -3.52
CA MET A 224 -14.28 10.49 -2.82
C MET A 224 -14.88 11.73 -3.48
N LYS A 225 -15.25 11.67 -4.77
CA LYS A 225 -15.73 12.82 -5.54
C LYS A 225 -16.92 13.53 -4.86
N ASN A 226 -17.78 12.77 -4.20
CA ASN A 226 -18.99 13.30 -3.54
C ASN A 226 -18.70 14.09 -2.25
N TYR A 227 -17.46 14.09 -1.77
CA TYR A 227 -17.05 14.80 -0.55
C TYR A 227 -16.49 16.20 -0.82
N PHE A 228 -16.25 16.55 -2.09
CA PHE A 228 -15.79 17.88 -2.48
C PHE A 228 -16.98 18.83 -2.67
N SER A 229 -16.75 20.12 -2.46
CA SER A 229 -17.77 21.17 -2.67
C SER A 229 -18.15 21.32 -4.15
N GLU A 230 -19.33 21.87 -4.41
CA GLU A 230 -19.87 22.13 -5.77
C GLU A 230 -18.95 22.99 -6.66
N GLY A 231 -17.98 23.70 -6.06
CA GLY A 231 -17.00 24.53 -6.77
C GLY A 231 -15.89 23.75 -7.49
N LEU A 232 -15.73 22.44 -7.29
CA LEU A 232 -14.69 21.62 -7.91
C LEU A 232 -15.26 20.50 -8.78
N SER A 233 -15.07 20.61 -10.10
CA SER A 233 -15.40 19.56 -11.06
C SER A 233 -14.19 18.66 -11.32
N ILE A 234 -14.26 17.41 -10.85
CA ILE A 234 -13.21 16.40 -11.07
C ILE A 234 -13.59 15.50 -12.26
N GLN A 235 -12.73 15.43 -13.26
CA GLN A 235 -12.83 14.58 -14.44
C GLN A 235 -11.71 13.53 -14.40
N LEU A 236 -12.05 12.24 -14.43
CA LEU A 236 -11.09 11.15 -14.34
C LEU A 236 -10.83 10.54 -15.72
N PHE A 237 -9.57 10.26 -16.03
CA PHE A 237 -9.10 9.61 -17.25
C PHE A 237 -8.24 8.39 -16.89
N ASN A 238 -8.10 7.44 -17.82
CA ASN A 238 -7.38 6.18 -17.60
C ASN A 238 -7.89 5.51 -16.31
N VAL A 239 -9.16 5.11 -16.32
CA VAL A 239 -9.87 4.61 -15.13
C VAL A 239 -9.94 3.09 -15.05
N GLY A 240 -9.18 2.38 -15.88
CA GLY A 240 -9.06 0.91 -15.83
C GLY A 240 -10.18 0.14 -16.52
N THR A 241 -10.96 0.77 -17.42
CA THR A 241 -12.01 0.08 -18.19
C THR A 241 -11.47 -0.73 -19.36
N THR A 242 -10.48 -0.19 -20.06
CA THR A 242 -9.90 -0.78 -21.28
C THR A 242 -8.37 -0.70 -21.33
N GLY A 243 -7.76 0.14 -20.49
CA GLY A 243 -6.32 0.38 -20.46
C GLY A 243 -5.61 -0.45 -19.39
N LYS A 244 -4.38 -0.87 -19.69
CA LYS A 244 -3.51 -1.60 -18.76
C LYS A 244 -2.93 -0.67 -17.69
N LEU A 245 -2.76 -1.18 -16.46
CA LEU A 245 -2.16 -0.44 -15.35
C LEU A 245 -0.80 0.16 -15.74
N ASN A 246 -0.63 1.47 -15.50
CA ASN A 246 0.58 2.25 -15.81
C ASN A 246 1.06 2.22 -17.28
N HIS A 247 0.26 1.68 -18.21
CA HIS A 247 0.69 1.55 -19.60
C HIS A 247 0.47 2.86 -20.37
N LEU A 248 1.57 3.54 -20.71
CA LEU A 248 1.56 4.80 -21.47
C LEU A 248 0.73 5.93 -20.80
N CYS A 249 0.58 5.84 -19.47
CA CYS A 249 -0.11 6.79 -18.61
C CYS A 249 0.46 6.81 -17.20
N GLY A 250 -0.02 7.72 -16.36
CA GLY A 250 0.35 7.83 -14.96
C GLY A 250 1.57 8.73 -14.71
N ALA A 251 1.79 9.03 -13.43
CA ALA A 251 2.77 10.03 -13.00
C ALA A 251 4.21 9.68 -13.42
N ASP A 252 4.60 8.40 -13.34
CA ASP A 252 5.94 7.97 -13.73
C ASP A 252 6.18 8.14 -15.23
N PHE A 253 5.24 7.68 -16.06
CA PHE A 253 5.31 7.83 -17.51
C PHE A 253 5.45 9.31 -17.91
N VAL A 254 4.56 10.17 -17.40
CA VAL A 254 4.58 11.61 -17.70
C VAL A 254 5.90 12.25 -17.25
N LYS A 255 6.41 11.87 -16.08
CA LYS A 255 7.66 12.43 -15.55
C LYS A 255 8.89 11.98 -16.34
N SER A 256 8.96 10.69 -16.67
CA SER A 256 10.13 10.06 -17.32
C SER A 256 10.19 10.40 -18.81
N HIS A 257 9.04 10.46 -19.50
CA HIS A 257 8.97 10.74 -20.93
C HIS A 257 8.65 12.19 -21.28
N GLN A 258 8.32 13.01 -20.27
CA GLN A 258 7.99 14.43 -20.42
C GLN A 258 6.90 14.71 -21.49
N LYS A 259 5.91 13.82 -21.58
CA LYS A 259 4.80 13.91 -22.54
C LYS A 259 3.48 13.51 -21.89
N PRO A 260 2.33 13.98 -22.42
CA PRO A 260 1.03 13.61 -21.87
C PRO A 260 0.73 12.10 -22.06
N PRO A 261 -0.19 11.53 -21.26
CA PRO A 261 -0.63 10.15 -21.40
C PRO A 261 -1.35 9.93 -22.75
N GLN A 262 -1.37 8.69 -23.24
CA GLN A 262 -1.82 8.33 -24.60
C GLN A 262 -3.23 8.85 -24.94
N ASP A 263 -4.19 8.75 -24.02
CA ASP A 263 -5.59 9.13 -24.25
C ASP A 263 -5.88 10.61 -23.96
N TRP A 264 -4.84 11.42 -23.75
CA TRP A 264 -5.00 12.84 -23.48
C TRP A 264 -5.25 13.64 -24.76
N ARG A 265 -6.50 14.06 -24.97
CA ARG A 265 -6.80 15.08 -25.99
C ARG A 265 -6.23 16.42 -25.54
N LYS A 266 -5.26 16.95 -26.29
CA LYS A 266 -4.74 18.32 -26.10
C LYS A 266 -5.90 19.31 -26.27
N SER A 267 -6.39 19.87 -25.17
CA SER A 267 -7.09 21.17 -25.21
C SER A 267 -6.04 22.28 -25.25
N GLU A 268 -6.36 23.39 -25.92
CA GLU A 268 -5.47 24.50 -26.38
C GLU A 268 -4.57 25.21 -25.35
N TYR A 269 -4.54 24.77 -24.09
CA TYR A 269 -3.69 25.36 -23.05
C TYR A 269 -2.74 24.31 -22.48
N TRP A 270 -1.78 23.86 -23.30
CA TRP A 270 -0.53 23.30 -22.79
C TRP A 270 0.39 24.48 -22.42
N CYS A 271 0.20 25.04 -21.23
CA CYS A 271 1.15 26.01 -20.71
C CYS A 271 2.28 25.24 -20.03
N CYS A 272 3.49 25.30 -20.61
CA CYS A 272 4.76 24.81 -20.03
C CYS A 272 5.16 25.57 -18.74
N THR A 273 4.22 26.08 -17.95
CA THR A 273 4.51 26.86 -16.73
C THR A 273 4.20 26.03 -15.47
N ASN A 274 5.23 25.32 -14.99
CA ASN A 274 5.55 25.13 -13.57
C ASN A 274 4.45 24.75 -12.54
N ARG A 275 3.39 24.00 -12.88
CA ARG A 275 2.53 23.36 -11.85
C ARG A 275 2.04 21.96 -12.24
N ILE A 276 2.97 21.03 -12.43
CA ILE A 276 2.66 19.62 -12.13
C ILE A 276 2.86 19.48 -10.62
N CYS A 277 1.75 19.47 -9.86
CA CYS A 277 1.81 19.17 -8.43
C CYS A 277 2.26 17.71 -8.25
N LYS A 278 3.58 17.52 -8.09
CA LYS A 278 4.14 16.33 -7.47
C LYS A 278 3.77 16.36 -5.98
N TRP A 279 2.82 15.54 -5.58
CA TRP A 279 2.76 15.09 -4.18
C TRP A 279 3.78 13.95 -4.02
N LYS A 280 5.06 14.31 -3.90
CA LYS A 280 6.04 13.49 -3.18
C LYS A 280 6.05 14.05 -1.76
N LEU A 281 5.45 13.34 -0.81
CA LEU A 281 5.76 13.53 0.60
C LEU A 281 7.23 13.12 0.76
N ASN A 282 8.13 14.09 0.66
CA ASN A 282 9.50 13.94 1.11
C ASN A 282 9.44 13.87 2.63
N THR A 283 9.78 12.71 3.19
CA THR A 283 10.16 12.57 4.59
C THR A 283 11.38 13.45 4.84
N VAL A 284 11.24 14.40 5.76
CA VAL A 284 12.34 15.23 6.26
C VAL A 284 13.24 14.34 7.13
N SER A 285 14.55 14.63 7.01
CA SER A 285 15.70 14.09 7.74
C SER A 285 15.46 13.70 9.19
#